data_AF-A0A259RX05-F1
#
_entry.id   AF-A0A259RX05-F1
#
_cell.length_a   1.000
_cell.length_b   1.000
_cell.length_c   1.000
_cell.angle_alpha   90.00
_cell.angle_beta   90.00
_cell.angle_gamma   90.00
#
_symmetry.space_group_name_H-M   'P 1'
#
loop_
_entity.id
_entity.type
_entity.pdbx_description
1 polymer ?
#
loop_
_entity_poly.entity_id
_entity_poly.type
_entity_poly.pdbx_seq_one_letter_code
_entity_poly.pdbx_strand_id
1 'polypeptide(L)'
;MVSETLVQGYIVALLVLANLPFINQRLFVLIPVVKAGERKPFWFRLVEWFVLYAIGIGIGLYLEDQIGGIQHKPWEFWVVTLFMFATLAAPGFIWQYQLKKQLLSAR
;
A
#
# COMPACT_ATOMS: atom_id res chain seq x y z
N MET A 1 -12.68 10.09 -22.90
CA MET A 1 -13.43 9.30 -21.90
C MET A 1 -12.44 8.35 -21.25
N VAL A 2 -12.29 8.41 -19.93
CA VAL A 2 -11.41 7.47 -19.21
C VAL A 2 -11.98 6.07 -19.39
N SER A 3 -11.16 5.13 -19.84
CA SER A 3 -11.58 3.73 -19.92
C SER A 3 -11.85 3.22 -18.51
N GLU A 4 -13.04 2.68 -18.25
CA GLU A 4 -13.44 2.12 -16.96
C GLU A 4 -12.43 1.06 -16.47
N THR A 5 -11.85 0.31 -17.41
CA THR A 5 -10.80 -0.67 -17.18
C THR A 5 -9.55 -0.08 -16.51
N LEU A 6 -9.14 1.14 -16.89
CA LEU A 6 -7.99 1.81 -16.28
C LEU A 6 -8.26 2.19 -14.82
N VAL A 7 -9.48 2.68 -14.53
CA VAL A 7 -9.88 3.04 -13.17
C VAL A 7 -9.94 1.80 -12.28
N GLN A 8 -10.56 0.72 -12.76
CA GLN A 8 -10.62 -0.54 -12.05
C GLN A 8 -9.21 -1.12 -11.80
N GLY A 9 -8.35 -1.13 -12.83
CA GLY A 9 -6.97 -1.58 -12.72
C GLY A 9 -6.18 -0.78 -11.70
N TYR A 10 -6.37 0.53 -11.65
CA TYR A 10 -5.73 1.41 -10.66
C TYR A 10 -6.18 1.09 -9.23
N ILE A 11 -7.47 0.89 -8.99
CA ILE A 11 -7.99 0.54 -7.66
C ILE A 11 -7.44 -0.81 -7.20
N VAL A 12 -7.40 -1.81 -8.10
CA VAL A 12 -6.81 -3.12 -7.79
C VAL A 12 -5.32 -2.99 -7.47
N ALA A 13 -4.58 -2.18 -8.24
CA ALA A 13 -3.17 -1.91 -7.97
C ALA A 13 -2.96 -1.25 -6.59
N LEU A 14 -3.78 -0.26 -6.22
CA LEU A 14 -3.74 0.36 -4.89
C LEU A 14 -4.00 -0.65 -3.77
N LEU A 15 -4.97 -1.56 -3.96
CA LEU A 15 -5.25 -2.62 -3.00
C LEU A 15 -4.05 -3.54 -2.82
N VAL A 16 -3.39 -3.94 -3.90
CA VAL A 16 -2.17 -4.77 -3.84
C VAL A 16 -1.04 -4.00 -3.15
N LEU A 17 -0.78 -2.75 -3.53
CA LEU A 17 0.26 -1.90 -2.96
C LEU A 17 0.05 -1.67 -1.45
N ALA A 18 -1.18 -1.45 -1.02
CA ALA A 18 -1.52 -1.24 0.40
C ALA A 18 -1.19 -2.46 1.28
N ASN A 19 -1.33 -3.67 0.73
CA ASN A 19 -1.16 -4.93 1.48
C ASN A 19 0.25 -5.54 1.34
N LEU A 20 0.99 -5.15 0.30
CA LEU A 20 2.36 -5.57 0.01
C LEU A 20 3.32 -5.50 1.23
N PRO A 21 3.36 -4.41 2.02
CA PRO A 21 4.31 -4.29 3.14
C PRO A 21 3.99 -5.21 4.34
N PHE A 22 2.78 -5.77 4.38
CA PHE A 22 2.34 -6.65 5.45
C PHE A 22 2.46 -8.13 5.07
N ILE A 23 2.24 -8.46 3.80
CA ILE A 23 2.35 -9.83 3.28
C ILE A 23 3.82 -10.21 3.06
N ASN A 24 4.64 -9.29 2.54
CA ASN A 24 6.04 -9.56 2.25
C ASN A 24 6.95 -9.22 3.44
N GLN A 25 7.87 -10.12 3.79
CA GLN A 25 8.88 -9.87 4.83
C GLN A 25 10.14 -9.17 4.28
N ARG A 26 10.23 -8.98 2.95
CA ARG A 26 11.34 -8.27 2.29
C ARG A 26 11.04 -6.76 2.20
N LEU A 27 12.05 -5.91 2.39
CA LEU A 27 11.87 -4.45 2.28
C LEU A 27 11.80 -4.06 0.80
N PHE A 28 10.72 -3.41 0.37
CA PHE A 28 10.45 -3.06 -1.04
C PHE A 28 10.64 -4.19 -2.05
N VAL A 29 10.38 -5.46 -1.68
CA VAL A 29 10.63 -6.64 -2.55
C VAL A 29 12.12 -6.88 -2.87
N LEU A 30 13.02 -5.90 -2.68
CA LEU A 30 14.39 -5.88 -3.20
C LEU A 30 15.48 -5.84 -2.12
N ILE A 31 15.24 -5.25 -0.94
CA ILE A 31 16.29 -5.04 0.07
C ILE A 31 16.04 -5.94 1.29
N PRO A 32 16.91 -6.92 1.57
CA PRO A 32 16.90 -7.65 2.83
C PRO A 32 17.48 -6.77 3.94
N VAL A 33 16.62 -6.04 4.64
CA VAL A 33 17.05 -5.11 5.73
C VAL A 33 17.21 -5.82 7.08
N VAL A 34 16.89 -7.10 7.16
CA VAL A 34 17.09 -7.89 8.39
C VAL A 34 17.64 -9.26 8.04
N LYS A 35 18.58 -9.76 8.85
CA LYS A 35 19.10 -11.13 8.72
C LYS A 35 17.94 -12.13 8.77
N ALA A 36 18.08 -13.24 8.05
CA ALA A 36 17.14 -14.35 8.12
C ALA A 36 16.95 -14.78 9.59
N GLY A 37 15.79 -14.45 10.18
CA GLY A 37 15.45 -14.79 11.57
C GLY A 37 14.97 -13.62 12.44
N GLU A 38 15.21 -12.36 12.06
CA GLU A 38 14.83 -11.21 12.89
C GLU A 38 13.52 -10.54 12.43
N ARG A 39 12.68 -10.12 13.40
CA ARG A 39 11.41 -9.44 13.13
C ARG A 39 11.67 -8.03 12.58
N LYS A 40 11.26 -7.77 11.33
CA LYS A 40 11.21 -6.42 10.72
C LYS A 40 10.51 -5.44 11.67
N PRO A 41 11.17 -4.35 12.12
CA PRO A 41 10.57 -3.37 13.01
C PRO A 41 9.29 -2.80 12.42
N PHE A 42 8.30 -2.53 13.26
CA PHE A 42 7.03 -1.93 12.85
C PHE A 42 7.26 -0.62 12.08
N TRP A 43 8.20 0.19 12.54
CA TRP A 43 8.55 1.50 11.95
C TRP A 43 8.96 1.39 10.48
N PHE A 44 9.72 0.37 10.11
CA PHE A 44 10.12 0.15 8.73
C PHE A 44 8.94 -0.20 7.82
N ARG A 45 7.94 -0.94 8.32
CA ARG A 45 6.71 -1.23 7.56
C ARG A 45 5.88 0.03 7.38
N LEU A 46 5.84 0.91 8.38
CA LEU A 46 5.16 2.19 8.31
C LEU A 46 5.78 3.10 7.25
N VAL A 47 7.12 3.20 7.23
CA VAL A 47 7.85 3.98 6.21
C VAL A 47 7.59 3.41 4.81
N GLU A 48 7.69 2.08 4.63
CA GLU A 48 7.43 1.43 3.35
C GLU A 48 6.00 1.66 2.86
N TRP A 49 5.02 1.57 3.77
CA TRP A 49 3.63 1.86 3.49
C TRP A 49 3.41 3.31 3.05
N PHE A 50 4.06 4.28 3.70
CA PHE A 50 4.01 5.69 3.28
C PHE A 50 4.62 5.94 1.91
N VAL A 51 5.72 5.25 1.58
CA VAL A 51 6.32 5.36 0.24
C VAL A 51 5.43 4.72 -0.81
N LEU A 52 4.83 3.56 -0.55
CA LEU A 52 3.89 2.91 -1.46
C LEU A 52 2.63 3.77 -1.67
N TYR A 53 2.17 4.46 -0.64
CA TYR A 53 1.13 5.48 -0.75
C TYR A 53 1.57 6.61 -1.70
N ALA A 54 2.76 7.17 -1.52
CA ALA A 54 3.30 8.22 -2.40
C ALA A 54 3.43 7.75 -3.86
N ILE A 55 3.84 6.49 -4.08
CA ILE A 55 3.88 5.88 -5.43
C ILE A 55 2.46 5.76 -6.01
N GLY A 56 1.49 5.29 -5.23
CA GLY A 56 0.10 5.19 -5.66
C GLY A 56 -0.51 6.54 -6.05
N ILE A 57 -0.19 7.60 -5.27
CA ILE A 57 -0.54 8.98 -5.60
C ILE A 57 0.14 9.42 -6.91
N GLY A 58 1.44 9.17 -7.07
CA GLY A 58 2.18 9.53 -8.28
C GLY A 58 1.60 8.87 -9.54
N ILE A 59 1.20 7.60 -9.46
CA ILE A 59 0.52 6.90 -10.56
C ILE A 59 -0.83 7.55 -10.86
N GLY A 60 -1.60 7.90 -9.83
CA GLY A 60 -2.90 8.58 -10.00
C GLY A 60 -2.77 9.94 -10.68
N LEU A 61 -1.79 10.74 -10.27
CA LEU A 61 -1.48 12.04 -10.87
C LEU A 61 -1.00 11.90 -12.33
N TYR A 62 -0.16 10.91 -12.62
CA TYR A 62 0.26 10.63 -13.99
C TYR A 62 -0.91 10.26 -14.89
N LEU A 63 -1.83 9.41 -14.41
CA LEU A 63 -3.05 9.08 -15.14
C LEU A 63 -3.93 10.31 -15.36
N GLU A 64 -4.09 11.16 -14.35
CA GLU A 64 -4.86 12.40 -14.44
C GLU A 64 -4.28 13.37 -15.49
N ASP A 65 -2.96 13.54 -15.49
CA ASP A 65 -2.25 14.37 -16.47
C ASP A 65 -2.51 13.91 -17.91
N GLN A 66 -2.47 12.60 -18.17
CA GLN A 66 -2.71 12.00 -19.49
C GLN A 66 -4.15 12.17 -19.99
N ILE A 67 -5.12 12.34 -19.09
CA ILE A 67 -6.55 12.39 -19.43
C ILE A 67 -7.05 13.82 -19.66
N GLY A 68 -6.54 14.80 -18.91
CA GLY A 68 -7.05 16.17 -18.96
C GLY A 68 -6.28 17.19 -18.13
N GLY A 69 -5.03 16.89 -17.76
CA GLY A 69 -4.20 17.75 -16.93
C GLY A 69 -4.54 17.68 -15.44
N ILE A 70 -3.50 17.88 -14.62
CA ILE A 70 -3.59 17.80 -13.16
C ILE A 70 -4.45 18.96 -12.61
N GLN A 71 -5.56 18.63 -11.95
CA GLN A 71 -6.41 19.61 -11.30
C GLN A 71 -5.88 19.96 -9.91
N HIS A 72 -6.12 21.20 -9.46
CA HIS A 72 -5.79 21.59 -8.09
C HIS A 72 -6.71 20.86 -7.10
N LYS A 73 -6.12 20.01 -6.25
CA LYS A 73 -6.83 19.29 -5.19
C LYS A 73 -6.45 19.89 -3.83
N PRO A 74 -7.42 20.16 -2.97
CA PRO A 74 -7.15 20.75 -1.67
C PRO A 74 -6.52 19.69 -0.74
N TRP A 75 -5.91 20.12 0.36
CA TRP A 75 -5.08 19.24 1.19
C TRP A 75 -5.87 18.06 1.80
N GLU A 76 -7.18 18.26 2.02
CA GLU A 76 -8.14 17.27 2.52
C GLU A 76 -8.19 16.02 1.61
N PHE A 77 -8.02 16.19 0.30
CA PHE A 77 -8.02 15.08 -0.65
C PHE A 77 -6.89 14.09 -0.35
N TRP A 78 -5.70 14.59 -0.03
CA TRP A 78 -4.55 13.77 0.32
C TRP A 78 -4.80 13.01 1.62
N VAL A 79 -5.33 13.70 2.64
CA VAL A 79 -5.62 13.10 3.94
C VAL A 79 -6.68 12.00 3.83
N VAL A 80 -7.77 12.25 3.12
CA VAL A 80 -8.82 11.25 2.92
C VAL A 80 -8.28 10.04 2.14
N THR A 81 -7.46 10.26 1.11
CA THR A 81 -6.85 9.17 0.34
C THR A 81 -5.85 8.37 1.18
N LEU A 82 -5.13 9.01 2.11
CA LEU A 82 -4.25 8.34 3.07
C LEU A 82 -5.06 7.39 3.98
N PHE A 83 -6.19 7.85 4.54
CA PHE A 83 -7.06 7.00 5.34
C PHE A 83 -7.71 5.88 4.51
N MET A 84 -8.07 6.15 3.25
CA MET A 84 -8.57 5.12 2.35
C MET A 84 -7.51 4.03 2.10
N PHE A 85 -6.26 4.43 1.86
CA PHE A 85 -5.14 3.51 1.71
C PHE A 85 -4.87 2.71 3.01
N ALA A 86 -5.12 3.31 4.18
CA ALA A 86 -4.99 2.62 5.47
C ALA A 86 -6.07 1.57 5.66
N THR A 87 -7.31 1.88 5.27
CA THR A 87 -8.41 0.91 5.27
C THR A 87 -8.13 -0.25 4.32
N LEU A 88 -7.58 0.02 3.12
CA LEU A 88 -7.20 -1.03 2.16
C LEU A 88 -6.09 -1.94 2.68
N ALA A 89 -5.25 -1.47 3.59
CA ALA A 89 -4.17 -2.24 4.21
C ALA A 89 -4.65 -3.19 5.35
N ALA A 90 -5.90 -3.06 5.79
CA ALA A 90 -6.46 -3.84 6.89
C ALA A 90 -6.30 -5.37 6.73
N PRO A 91 -6.59 -6.02 5.58
CA PRO A 91 -6.46 -7.47 5.45
C PRO A 91 -5.01 -7.94 5.62
N GLY A 92 -4.03 -7.22 5.04
CA GLY A 92 -2.61 -7.51 5.22
C GLY A 92 -2.17 -7.34 6.68
N PHE A 93 -2.64 -6.28 7.35
CA PHE A 93 -2.37 -6.04 8.76
C PHE A 93 -2.88 -7.19 9.65
N ILE A 94 -4.15 -7.58 9.49
CA ILE A 94 -4.77 -8.66 10.27
C ILE A 94 -4.03 -9.99 10.05
N TRP A 95 -3.69 -10.31 8.80
CA TRP A 95 -2.95 -11.52 8.46
C TRP A 95 -1.62 -11.61 9.22
N GLN A 96 -0.82 -10.54 9.15
CA GLN A 96 0.54 -10.54 9.67
C GLN A 96 0.60 -10.50 11.21
N TYR A 97 -0.30 -9.76 11.87
CA TYR A 97 -0.25 -9.55 13.31
C TYR A 97 -1.13 -10.51 14.11
N GLN A 98 -2.23 -11.00 13.54
CA GLN A 98 -3.21 -11.81 14.26
C GLN A 98 -3.25 -13.24 13.73
N LEU A 99 -3.58 -13.42 12.44
CA LEU A 99 -3.89 -14.76 11.92
C LEU A 99 -2.65 -15.66 11.83
N LYS A 100 -1.51 -15.13 11.37
CA LYS A 100 -0.26 -15.88 11.31
C LYS A 100 0.18 -16.41 12.68
N LYS A 101 -0.01 -15.62 13.74
CA LYS A 101 0.34 -16.02 15.11
C LYS A 101 -0.60 -17.14 15.59
N GLN A 102 -1.90 -17.02 15.33
CA GLN A 102 -2.89 -18.03 15.72
C GLN A 102 -2.67 -19.37 15.00
N LEU A 103 -2.42 -19.35 13.69
CA LEU A 103 -2.19 -20.57 12.90
C LEU A 103 -0.91 -21.32 13.32
N LEU A 104 0.14 -20.60 13.71
CA LEU A 104 1.38 -21.19 14.19
C LEU A 104 1.28 -21.72 15.64
N SER A 105 0.37 -21.16 16.44
CA SER A 105 0.14 -21.59 17.84
C SER A 105 -0.82 -22.78 17.95
N ALA A 106 -1.61 -23.05 16.91
CA ALA A 106 -2.57 -24.15 16.86
C ALA A 106 -1.98 -25.44 16.24
N ARG A 107 -0.67 -25.46 15.98
CA ARG A 107 0.07 -26.55 15.37
C ARG A 107 1.12 -27.07 16.35
#